data_AF-A0A0X3VAI7-F1
#
_entry.id   AF-A0A0X3VAI7-F1
#
_cell.length_a   1.000
_cell.length_b   1.000
_cell.length_c   1.000
_cell.angle_alpha   90.00
_cell.angle_beta   90.00
_cell.angle_gamma   90.00
#
_symmetry.space_group_name_H-M   'P 1'
#
loop_
_entity.id
_entity.type
_entity.pdbx_description
1 polymer ?
#
loop_
_entity_poly.entity_id
_entity_poly.type
_entity_poly.pdbx_seq_one_letter_code
_entity_poly.pdbx_strand_id
1 'polypeptide(L)'
;MFDVLGDLNWFGILAGFVAFTVLGGVWFALLFPRAYNLSLGRDPGAKPQGSPLFFAGPPLTSLIITITSAVLMAALHIDTYGDALLFGLIVGLGYLTANTVTIAINPNFLRPLLYAAISGTYNLLGSIIVSVLLLAV
;
A
#
# COMPACT_ATOMS: atom_id res chain seq x y z
N MET A 1 5.76 -2.64 -27.39
CA MET A 1 5.38 -3.67 -26.39
C MET A 1 5.09 -3.05 -25.03
N PHE A 2 5.79 -1.99 -24.61
CA PHE A 2 5.31 -1.12 -23.53
C PHE A 2 5.35 0.37 -23.95
N ASP A 3 4.48 0.74 -24.89
CA ASP A 3 4.14 2.17 -25.09
C ASP A 3 2.87 2.48 -24.29
N VAL A 4 2.75 1.90 -23.09
CA VAL A 4 1.52 1.95 -22.27
C VAL A 4 1.43 3.28 -21.53
N LEU A 5 2.57 3.92 -21.24
CA LEU A 5 2.63 5.12 -20.40
C LEU A 5 1.86 6.31 -20.98
N GLY A 6 1.74 6.41 -22.31
CA GLY A 6 0.93 7.42 -22.97
C GLY A 6 -0.58 7.21 -22.80
N ASP A 7 -1.01 5.94 -22.68
CA ASP A 7 -2.41 5.54 -22.63
C ASP A 7 -2.94 5.37 -21.20
N LEU A 8 -2.06 5.45 -20.19
CA LEU A 8 -2.47 5.35 -18.79
C LEU A 8 -3.28 6.56 -18.36
N ASN A 9 -4.30 6.31 -17.56
CA ASN A 9 -5.04 7.39 -16.91
C ASN A 9 -4.21 8.02 -15.78
N TRP A 10 -3.50 9.09 -16.11
CA TRP A 10 -2.67 9.84 -15.16
C TRP A 10 -3.49 10.51 -14.04
N PHE A 11 -4.76 10.84 -14.27
CA PHE A 11 -5.64 11.34 -13.22
C PHE A 11 -6.00 10.23 -12.23
N GLY A 12 -6.35 9.03 -12.73
CA GLY A 12 -6.56 7.84 -11.91
C GLY A 12 -5.32 7.49 -11.09
N ILE A 13 -4.12 7.56 -11.69
CA ILE A 13 -2.84 7.34 -11.00
C ILE A 13 -2.65 8.37 -9.88
N LEU A 14 -2.86 9.66 -10.16
CA LEU A 14 -2.72 10.70 -9.14
C LEU A 14 -3.72 10.50 -7.99
N ALA A 15 -4.97 10.21 -8.31
CA ALA A 15 -6.02 9.95 -7.32
C ALA A 15 -5.68 8.73 -6.45
N GLY A 16 -5.28 7.61 -7.06
CA GLY A 16 -4.86 6.39 -6.38
C GLY A 16 -3.65 6.63 -5.46
N PHE A 17 -2.64 7.34 -5.95
CA PHE A 17 -1.45 7.70 -5.19
C PHE A 17 -1.80 8.54 -3.95
N VAL A 18 -2.60 9.60 -4.13
CA VAL A 18 -3.04 10.47 -3.03
C VAL A 18 -3.85 9.67 -2.02
N ALA A 19 -4.81 8.87 -2.47
CA ALA A 19 -5.66 8.06 -1.60
C ALA A 19 -4.83 7.07 -0.78
N PHE A 20 -3.88 6.36 -1.38
CA PHE A 20 -3.03 5.40 -0.68
C PHE A 20 -2.08 6.10 0.32
N THR A 21 -1.51 7.24 -0.06
CA THR A 21 -0.65 8.04 0.83
C THR A 21 -1.43 8.57 2.05
N VAL A 22 -2.62 9.12 1.81
CA VAL A 22 -3.51 9.59 2.89
C VAL A 22 -3.95 8.43 3.78
N LEU A 23 -4.27 7.28 3.19
CA LEU A 23 -4.57 6.07 3.96
C LEU A 23 -3.41 5.73 4.89
N GLY A 24 -2.16 5.78 4.43
CA GLY A 24 -0.99 5.51 5.28
C GLY A 24 -0.90 6.48 6.47
N GLY A 25 -1.08 7.78 6.21
CA GLY A 25 -1.12 8.81 7.25
C GLY A 25 -2.22 8.53 8.28
N VAL A 26 -3.45 8.30 7.82
CA VAL A 26 -4.60 7.99 8.70
C VAL A 26 -4.38 6.68 9.48
N TRP A 27 -3.90 5.64 8.80
CA TRP A 27 -3.73 4.31 9.37
C TRP A 27 -2.70 4.29 10.51
N PHE A 28 -1.52 4.84 10.27
CA PHE A 28 -0.42 4.76 11.22
C PHE A 28 -0.37 5.93 12.23
N ALA A 29 -0.94 7.09 11.89
CA ALA A 29 -0.97 8.23 12.81
C ALA A 29 -2.25 8.30 13.66
N LEU A 30 -3.40 7.83 13.15
CA LEU A 30 -4.70 8.00 13.82
C LEU A 30 -5.32 6.68 14.28
N LEU A 31 -5.44 5.69 13.39
CA LEU A 31 -6.19 4.46 13.68
C LEU A 31 -5.39 3.46 14.52
N PHE A 32 -4.14 3.20 14.14
CA PHE A 32 -3.31 2.13 14.74
C PHE A 32 -1.94 2.58 15.29
N PRO A 33 -1.73 3.81 15.79
CA PRO A 33 -0.40 4.26 16.24
C PRO A 33 0.17 3.38 17.37
N ARG A 34 -0.67 3.05 18.37
CA ARG A 34 -0.26 2.22 19.52
C ARG A 34 0.07 0.80 19.10
N ALA A 35 -0.78 0.20 18.28
CA ALA A 35 -0.60 -1.18 17.82
C ALA A 35 0.66 -1.30 16.94
N TYR A 36 0.93 -0.29 16.11
CA TYR A 36 2.14 -0.22 15.30
C TYR A 36 3.40 -0.05 16.14
N ASN A 37 3.40 0.82 17.16
CA ASN A 37 4.54 0.94 18.07
C ASN A 37 4.81 -0.36 18.83
N LEU A 38 3.77 -1.02 19.34
CA LEU A 38 3.87 -2.31 20.02
C LEU A 38 4.42 -3.40 19.09
N SER A 39 4.05 -3.38 17.81
CA SER A 39 4.52 -4.38 16.85
C SER A 39 6.03 -4.27 16.59
N LEU A 40 6.55 -3.05 16.69
CA LEU A 40 7.96 -2.71 16.56
C LEU A 40 8.75 -2.82 17.88
N GLY A 41 8.11 -3.23 18.98
CA GLY A 41 8.76 -3.30 20.29
C GLY A 41 9.02 -1.94 20.95
N ARG A 42 8.36 -0.89 20.48
CA ARG A 42 8.49 0.48 21.01
C ARG A 42 7.46 0.71 22.12
N ASP A 43 7.69 1.76 22.91
CA ASP A 43 6.68 2.27 23.82
C ASP A 43 5.39 2.63 23.05
N PRO A 44 4.19 2.25 23.53
CA PRO A 44 2.93 2.56 22.85
C PRO A 44 2.73 4.05 22.53
N GLY A 45 3.26 4.94 23.38
CA GLY A 45 3.20 6.40 23.22
C GLY A 45 4.41 6.99 22.49
N ALA A 46 5.32 6.16 21.97
CA ALA A 46 6.50 6.63 21.27
C ALA A 46 6.12 7.49 20.06
N LYS A 47 6.72 8.68 19.97
CA LYS A 47 6.59 9.53 18.81
C LYS A 47 7.52 9.03 17.70
N PRO A 48 7.11 9.12 16.42
CA PRO A 48 7.98 8.76 15.33
C PRO A 48 9.24 9.65 15.32
N GLN A 49 10.40 9.03 15.10
CA GLN A 49 11.62 9.77 14.84
C GLN A 49 11.54 10.33 13.41
N GLY A 50 11.42 11.65 13.29
CA GLY A 50 11.32 12.31 12.00
C GLY A 50 12.63 12.17 11.23
N SER A 51 12.61 11.36 10.17
CA SER A 51 13.69 11.29 9.18
C SER A 51 13.13 11.56 7.78
N PRO A 52 13.94 12.05 6.83
CA PRO A 52 13.48 12.24 5.46
C PRO A 52 12.87 10.96 4.86
N LEU A 53 13.47 9.81 5.16
CA LEU A 53 12.96 8.51 4.71
C LEU A 53 11.62 8.14 5.37
N PHE A 54 11.40 8.51 6.63
CA PHE A 54 10.13 8.29 7.31
C PHE A 54 8.97 9.04 6.64
N PHE A 55 9.22 10.27 6.16
CA PHE A 55 8.19 11.10 5.53
C PHE A 55 8.04 10.83 4.02
N ALA A 56 9.15 10.65 3.30
CA ALA A 56 9.13 10.48 1.85
C ALA A 56 8.99 9.02 1.41
N GLY A 57 9.43 8.06 2.23
CA GLY A 57 9.43 6.64 1.90
C GLY A 57 8.04 6.10 1.54
N PRO A 58 7.04 6.20 2.44
CA PRO A 58 5.70 5.66 2.18
C PRO A 58 5.00 6.28 0.95
N PRO A 59 5.01 7.61 0.74
CA PRO A 59 4.46 8.18 -0.50
C PRO A 59 5.17 7.67 -1.76
N LEU A 60 6.50 7.62 -1.76
CA LEU A 60 7.25 7.17 -2.95
C LEU A 60 6.95 5.70 -3.29
N THR A 61 6.85 4.82 -2.29
CA THR A 61 6.49 3.42 -2.54
C THR A 61 5.03 3.28 -2.97
N SER A 62 4.10 4.05 -2.38
CA SER A 62 2.70 4.09 -2.84
C SER A 62 2.57 4.56 -4.28
N LEU A 63 3.38 5.53 -4.72
CA LEU A 63 3.39 5.98 -6.13
C LEU A 63 3.86 4.86 -7.06
N ILE A 64 4.95 4.17 -6.71
CA ILE A 64 5.46 3.04 -7.51
C ILE A 64 4.40 1.95 -7.61
N ILE A 65 3.79 1.55 -6.49
CA ILE A 65 2.72 0.54 -6.47
C ILE A 65 1.55 0.96 -7.36
N THR A 66 1.16 2.23 -7.32
CA THR A 66 0.05 2.76 -8.12
C THR A 66 0.35 2.71 -9.62
N ILE A 67 1.53 3.17 -10.04
CA ILE A 67 1.94 3.14 -11.45
C ILE A 67 2.05 1.68 -11.94
N THR A 68 2.65 0.80 -11.15
CA THR A 68 2.74 -0.63 -11.50
C THR A 68 1.36 -1.26 -11.62
N SER A 69 0.43 -0.92 -10.73
CA SER A 69 -0.95 -1.40 -10.80
C SER A 69 -1.65 -0.92 -12.08
N ALA A 70 -1.48 0.35 -12.46
CA ALA A 70 -2.04 0.90 -13.69
C ALA A 70 -1.51 0.19 -14.95
N VAL A 71 -0.20 -0.04 -15.02
CA VAL A 71 0.44 -0.77 -16.12
C VAL A 71 -0.11 -2.20 -16.21
N LEU A 72 -0.23 -2.90 -15.08
CA LEU A 72 -0.72 -4.27 -15.05
C LEU A 72 -2.21 -4.35 -15.40
N MET A 73 -3.04 -3.43 -14.89
CA MET A 73 -4.47 -3.37 -15.23
C MET A 73 -4.68 -3.14 -16.72
N ALA A 74 -3.92 -2.22 -17.34
CA ALA A 74 -3.97 -2.01 -18.77
C ALA A 74 -3.52 -3.25 -19.56
N ALA A 75 -2.43 -3.90 -19.15
CA ALA A 75 -1.90 -5.09 -19.82
C ALA A 75 -2.82 -6.33 -19.69
N LEU A 76 -3.61 -6.40 -18.61
CA LEU A 76 -4.55 -7.48 -18.34
C LEU A 76 -5.98 -7.17 -18.81
N HIS A 77 -6.20 -6.00 -19.42
CA HIS A 77 -7.53 -5.54 -19.85
C HIS A 77 -8.56 -5.58 -18.71
N ILE A 78 -8.20 -5.03 -17.56
CA ILE A 78 -9.09 -4.93 -16.41
C ILE A 78 -10.02 -3.72 -16.59
N ASP A 79 -11.23 -3.98 -17.07
CA ASP A 79 -12.21 -2.94 -17.45
C ASP A 79 -13.50 -2.98 -16.61
N THR A 80 -13.56 -3.82 -15.58
CA THR A 80 -14.74 -3.93 -14.70
C THR A 80 -14.37 -3.75 -13.22
N TYR A 81 -15.32 -3.23 -12.43
CA TYR A 81 -15.10 -3.05 -10.98
C TYR A 81 -14.88 -4.39 -10.27
N GLY A 82 -15.52 -5.47 -10.74
CA GLY A 82 -15.31 -6.81 -10.19
C GLY A 82 -13.87 -7.29 -10.37
N ASP A 83 -13.35 -7.14 -11.58
CA ASP A 83 -11.96 -7.53 -11.90
C ASP A 83 -10.94 -6.62 -11.22
N ALA A 84 -11.22 -5.31 -11.10
CA ALA A 84 -10.37 -4.38 -10.38
C ALA A 84 -10.29 -4.70 -8.88
N LEU A 85 -11.42 -5.04 -8.24
CA LEU A 85 -11.45 -5.48 -6.85
C LEU A 85 -10.68 -6.79 -6.67
N LEU A 86 -10.89 -7.77 -7.57
CA LEU A 86 -10.18 -9.04 -7.53
C LEU A 86 -8.67 -8.85 -7.74
N PHE A 87 -8.27 -8.00 -8.68
CA PHE A 87 -6.87 -7.65 -8.92
C PHE A 87 -6.24 -7.00 -7.68
N GLY A 88 -6.91 -6.02 -7.07
CA GLY A 88 -6.46 -5.38 -5.84
C GLY A 88 -6.31 -6.38 -4.69
N LEU A 89 -7.22 -7.34 -4.57
CA LEU A 89 -7.12 -8.45 -3.60
C LEU A 89 -5.91 -9.35 -3.89
N ILE A 90 -5.74 -9.79 -5.13
CA ILE A 90 -4.63 -10.68 -5.53
C ILE A 90 -3.28 -10.00 -5.31
N VAL A 91 -3.12 -8.76 -5.75
CA VAL A 91 -1.87 -8.00 -5.60
C VAL A 91 -1.63 -7.64 -4.14
N GLY A 92 -2.64 -7.09 -3.48
CA GLY A 92 -2.57 -6.67 -2.09
C GLY A 92 -2.26 -7.83 -1.14
N LEU A 93 -2.86 -9.00 -1.34
CA LEU A 93 -2.63 -10.18 -0.50
C LEU A 93 -1.38 -10.95 -0.93
N GLY A 94 -1.33 -11.34 -2.20
CA GLY A 94 -0.33 -12.26 -2.76
C GLY A 94 1.06 -11.64 -2.89
N TYR A 95 1.15 -10.35 -3.19
CA TYR A 95 2.44 -9.64 -3.25
C TYR A 95 2.69 -8.82 -1.99
N LEU A 96 1.84 -7.83 -1.70
CA LEU A 96 2.19 -6.83 -0.70
C LEU A 96 2.11 -7.37 0.74
N THR A 97 1.00 -8.02 1.09
CA THR A 97 0.81 -8.61 2.43
C THR A 97 1.78 -9.76 2.66
N ALA A 98 1.91 -10.68 1.71
CA ALA A 98 2.86 -11.79 1.81
C ALA A 98 4.30 -11.29 1.98
N ASN A 99 4.75 -10.32 1.17
CA ASN A 99 6.08 -9.72 1.32
C ASN A 99 6.25 -9.01 2.67
N THR A 100 5.20 -8.34 3.16
CA THR A 100 5.20 -7.74 4.50
C THR A 100 5.41 -8.80 5.59
N VAL A 101 4.77 -9.96 5.49
CA VAL A 101 5.00 -11.09 6.41
C VAL A 101 6.47 -11.54 6.33
N THR A 102 7.02 -11.72 5.14
CA THR A 102 8.43 -12.10 4.94
C THR A 102 9.40 -11.10 5.58
N ILE A 103 9.13 -9.80 5.48
CA ILE A 103 9.92 -8.77 6.17
C ILE A 103 9.74 -8.89 7.69
N ALA A 104 8.50 -9.08 8.14
CA ALA A 104 8.16 -9.08 9.56
C ALA A 104 8.79 -10.25 10.32
N ILE A 105 8.90 -11.44 9.74
CA ILE A 105 9.50 -12.61 10.40
C ILE A 105 11.02 -12.48 10.66
N ASN A 106 11.64 -11.37 10.21
CA ASN A 106 13.01 -11.04 10.58
C ASN A 106 13.15 -10.93 12.13
N PRO A 107 14.23 -11.47 12.73
CA PRO A 107 14.43 -11.50 14.18
C PRO A 107 14.48 -10.12 14.86
N ASN A 108 14.62 -9.03 14.09
CA ASN A 108 14.60 -7.67 14.63
C ASN A 108 13.18 -7.16 14.96
N PHE A 109 12.12 -7.79 14.47
CA PHE A 109 10.74 -7.44 14.83
C PHE A 109 10.27 -8.24 16.05
N LEU A 110 9.95 -7.57 17.16
CA LEU A 110 9.55 -8.24 18.40
C LEU A 110 8.17 -8.93 18.31
N ARG A 111 7.25 -8.43 17.46
CA ARG A 111 5.92 -9.02 17.26
C ARG A 111 5.61 -9.16 15.78
N PRO A 112 6.23 -10.12 15.08
CA PRO A 112 6.23 -10.22 13.62
C PRO A 112 4.82 -10.31 13.04
N LEU A 113 3.97 -11.17 13.61
CA LEU A 113 2.59 -11.37 13.12
C LEU A 113 1.70 -10.15 13.36
N LEU A 114 1.93 -9.39 14.43
CA LEU A 114 1.19 -8.15 14.68
C LEU A 114 1.59 -7.06 13.68
N TYR A 115 2.89 -6.94 13.39
CA TYR A 115 3.37 -6.01 12.36
C TYR A 115 2.79 -6.38 11.00
N ALA A 116 2.82 -7.67 10.64
CA ALA A 116 2.27 -8.16 9.40
C ALA A 116 0.76 -7.94 9.29
N ALA A 117 -0.01 -8.12 10.38
CA ALA A 117 -1.43 -7.83 10.37
C ALA A 117 -1.70 -6.33 10.13
N ILE A 118 -1.01 -5.43 10.83
CA ILE A 118 -1.25 -3.98 10.72
C ILE A 118 -0.80 -3.46 9.35
N SER A 119 0.45 -3.73 8.98
CA SER A 119 1.07 -3.21 7.76
C SER A 119 0.61 -3.95 6.51
N GLY A 120 0.33 -5.25 6.63
CA GLY A 120 -0.21 -6.07 5.53
C GLY A 120 -1.63 -5.66 5.19
N THR A 121 -2.53 -5.53 6.17
CA THR A 121 -3.90 -5.05 5.92
C THR A 121 -3.94 -3.64 5.35
N TYR A 122 -3.05 -2.75 5.80
CA TYR A 122 -2.86 -1.43 5.18
C TYR A 122 -2.56 -1.55 3.68
N ASN A 123 -1.57 -2.37 3.31
CA ASN A 123 -1.18 -2.55 1.91
C ASN A 123 -2.29 -3.23 1.08
N LEU A 124 -3.01 -4.19 1.66
CA LEU A 124 -4.15 -4.85 1.02
C LEU A 124 -5.25 -3.83 0.70
N LEU A 125 -5.68 -3.05 1.69
CA LEU A 125 -6.71 -2.02 1.48
C LEU A 125 -6.25 -0.94 0.51
N GLY A 126 -4.99 -0.51 0.62
CA GLY A 126 -4.39 0.43 -0.32
C GLY A 126 -4.42 -0.08 -1.76
N SER A 127 -4.07 -1.36 -1.96
CA SER A 127 -4.13 -1.99 -3.29
C SER A 127 -5.55 -2.01 -3.85
N ILE A 128 -6.55 -2.36 -3.03
CA ILE A 128 -7.97 -2.36 -3.45
C ILE A 128 -8.42 -0.94 -3.84
N ILE A 129 -8.14 0.05 -3.00
CA ILE A 129 -8.52 1.45 -3.25
C ILE A 129 -7.86 1.96 -4.54
N VAL A 130 -6.56 1.71 -4.72
CA VAL A 130 -5.83 2.06 -5.93
C VAL A 130 -6.48 1.43 -7.16
N SER A 131 -6.75 0.13 -7.14
CA SER A 131 -7.34 -0.56 -8.29
C SER A 131 -8.72 -0.02 -8.66
N VAL A 132 -9.56 0.31 -7.66
CA VAL A 132 -10.86 0.94 -7.92
C VAL A 132 -10.71 2.34 -8.51
N LEU A 133 -9.81 3.17 -7.97
CA LEU A 133 -9.61 4.54 -8.44
C LEU A 133 -8.98 4.61 -9.83
N LEU A 134 -8.12 3.66 -10.18
CA LEU A 134 -7.56 3.54 -11.52
C LEU A 134 -8.60 3.21 -12.59
N LEU A 135 -9.71 2.57 -12.21
CA LEU A 135 -10.82 2.27 -13.11
C LEU A 135 -11.90 3.36 -13.12
N ALA A 136 -12.16 3.99 -11.98
CA ALA A 136 -13.28 4.90 -11.80
C ALA A 136 -13.11 6.28 -12.46
N VAL A 137 -11.86 6.69 -12.67
CA VAL A 137 -11.46 7.99 -13.22
C VAL A 137 -10.86 7.73 -14.59
#